data_AF-A0A0S4JHR3-F1
#
_entry.id   AF-A0A0S4JHR3-F1
#
_cell.length_a   1.000
_cell.length_b   1.000
_cell.length_c   1.000
_cell.angle_alpha   90.00
_cell.angle_beta   90.00
_cell.angle_gamma   90.00
#
_symmetry.space_group_name_H-M   'P 1'
#
loop_
_entity.id
_entity.type
_entity.pdbx_description
1 polymer ?
#
loop_
_entity_poly.entity_id
_entity_poly.type
_entity_poly.pdbx_seq_one_letter_code
_entity_poly.pdbx_strand_id
1 'polypeptide(L)'
;MSSTVATRLLDDEESQTFIDAACAATSAAGPSAPMDDASLPHDVKQIEQTTTSSSSEDVDHNIMLAAVRKEVSLASEDWYELTSLQEIHKKKPIVIKCITHIQQKRPAECFTDFFVVLAHHVLTVDPNPSRRVTMRQNEQKSSTENEESGSSNDNKQLVTLAFHTLHFVHRKQPDVGYEVQSVWIPGAPLRLQCYPRLNLQYLFMQSMRVQYGPPPDSGEIWDASKLRLPQSGDVVILGMGGNVMANCLVHLLPHTVPIHVVEIEPSVVAVCSVEGLLPAASNFHVHVCDVVVALARLEDSSCSLIILDCFDPLQGDMMAHANWLRQVKAKLKSTGAVVVNMHCTPNAKFLAVFVEVFGKGNVEVLEFGATPAQVAIVCSATPVAEISKDQMNSLAYTMCRCDDLAAHADALCFVTKLFVTGHKSVKFMGGGSDKDTFNVRVWKCGAL
;
A
#
# COMPACT_ATOMS: atom_id res chain seq x y z
N MET A 1 25.82 -19.42 -1.90
CA MET A 1 26.45 -18.55 -2.90
C MET A 1 26.03 -17.14 -2.58
N SER A 2 26.93 -16.30 -2.08
CA SER A 2 26.65 -14.90 -1.73
C SER A 2 26.71 -14.09 -3.02
N SER A 3 25.54 -13.66 -3.50
CA SER A 3 25.43 -12.71 -4.61
C SER A 3 25.74 -11.32 -4.05
N THR A 4 26.94 -10.82 -4.29
CA THR A 4 27.26 -9.40 -4.08
C THR A 4 26.68 -8.64 -5.26
N VAL A 5 25.48 -8.09 -5.10
CA VAL A 5 24.98 -7.05 -6.00
C VAL A 5 25.95 -5.87 -5.87
N ALA A 6 26.73 -5.60 -6.92
CA ALA A 6 27.58 -4.44 -6.97
C ALA A 6 26.67 -3.21 -7.12
N THR A 7 26.33 -2.58 -6.00
CA THR A 7 25.59 -1.32 -5.98
C THR A 7 26.46 -0.26 -6.64
N ARG A 8 26.15 0.10 -7.89
CA ARG A 8 26.71 1.29 -8.52
C ARG A 8 26.03 2.48 -7.84
N LEU A 9 26.72 3.10 -6.89
CA LEU A 9 26.27 4.35 -6.29
C LEU A 9 26.18 5.38 -7.42
N LEU A 10 24.99 5.90 -7.69
CA LEU A 10 24.83 7.11 -8.48
C LEU A 10 25.35 8.27 -7.60
N ASP A 11 26.23 9.09 -8.15
CA ASP A 11 26.71 10.30 -7.45
C ASP A 11 25.54 11.29 -7.32
N ASP A 12 25.47 12.02 -6.19
CA ASP A 12 24.31 12.83 -5.77
C ASP A 12 23.85 13.86 -6.83
N GLU A 13 24.78 14.38 -7.64
CA GLU A 13 24.46 15.33 -8.71
C GLU A 13 23.68 14.68 -9.86
N GLU A 14 23.96 13.42 -10.24
CA GLU A 14 23.27 12.76 -11.35
C GLU A 14 21.82 12.41 -10.97
N SER A 15 21.60 11.91 -9.75
CA SER A 15 20.26 11.58 -9.25
C SER A 15 19.39 12.84 -9.07
N GLN A 16 19.94 13.92 -8.50
CA GLN A 16 19.18 15.16 -8.34
C GLN A 16 18.89 15.82 -9.70
N THR A 17 19.84 15.82 -10.63
CA THR A 17 19.62 16.33 -11.98
C THR A 17 18.52 15.56 -12.71
N PHE A 18 18.43 14.25 -12.51
CA PHE A 18 17.36 13.42 -13.09
C PHE A 18 15.98 13.77 -12.49
N ILE A 19 15.89 13.91 -11.16
CA ILE A 19 14.65 14.32 -10.49
C ILE A 19 14.24 15.73 -10.95
N ASP A 20 15.17 16.67 -10.99
CA ASP A 20 14.91 18.04 -11.43
C ASP A 20 14.47 18.08 -12.89
N ALA A 21 15.07 17.28 -13.77
CA ALA A 21 14.65 17.15 -15.16
C ALA A 21 13.25 16.53 -15.29
N ALA A 22 12.93 15.50 -14.50
CA ALA A 22 11.61 14.88 -14.48
C ALA A 22 10.53 15.85 -13.96
N CYS A 23 10.83 16.60 -12.89
CA CYS A 23 9.94 17.63 -12.31
C CYS A 23 9.78 18.86 -13.23
N ALA A 24 10.83 19.25 -13.95
CA ALA A 24 10.78 20.33 -14.94
C ALA A 24 9.92 19.95 -16.15
N ALA A 25 9.97 18.70 -16.60
CA ALA A 25 9.14 18.20 -17.69
C ALA A 25 7.64 18.22 -17.34
N THR A 26 7.26 17.93 -16.09
CA THR A 26 5.87 18.03 -15.61
C THR A 26 5.42 19.47 -15.39
N SER A 27 6.29 20.36 -14.91
CA SER A 27 5.95 21.77 -14.73
C SER A 27 5.67 22.51 -16.05
N ALA A 28 6.22 22.01 -17.17
CA ALA A 28 5.93 22.50 -18.51
C ALA A 28 4.58 22.01 -19.07
N ALA A 29 4.04 20.92 -18.53
CA ALA A 29 2.69 20.46 -18.81
C ALA A 29 1.73 21.18 -17.86
N GLY A 30 1.24 22.35 -18.25
CA GLY A 30 0.29 23.13 -17.45
C GLY A 30 -0.94 22.31 -17.00
N PRO A 31 -1.63 22.71 -15.93
CA PRO A 31 -2.76 21.97 -15.37
C PRO A 31 -3.83 21.73 -16.45
N SER A 32 -4.10 20.46 -16.73
CA SER A 32 -5.21 20.05 -17.60
C SER A 32 -6.51 20.53 -16.96
N ALA A 33 -7.27 21.36 -17.69
CA ALA A 33 -8.59 21.83 -17.29
C ALA A 33 -9.51 20.64 -16.94
N PRO A 34 -10.48 20.82 -16.01
CA PRO A 34 -11.44 19.77 -15.69
C PRO A 34 -12.21 19.38 -16.96
N MET A 35 -12.16 18.09 -17.31
CA MET A 35 -12.91 17.54 -18.44
C MET A 35 -14.39 17.51 -18.09
N ASP A 36 -15.18 18.30 -18.81
CA ASP A 36 -16.64 18.18 -18.85
C ASP A 36 -17.03 16.86 -19.53
N ASP A 37 -17.96 16.16 -18.88
CA ASP A 37 -18.52 14.87 -19.26
C ASP A 37 -19.47 15.02 -20.47
N ALA A 38 -18.92 15.15 -21.68
CA ALA A 38 -19.68 15.02 -22.92
C ALA A 38 -18.76 14.68 -24.12
N SER A 39 -19.00 13.50 -24.71
CA SER A 39 -18.45 13.00 -25.98
C SER A 39 -16.94 12.75 -26.04
N LEU A 40 -16.55 11.48 -25.91
CA LEU A 40 -15.21 10.97 -26.26
C LEU A 40 -14.94 11.17 -27.77
N PRO A 41 -13.88 11.90 -28.16
CA PRO A 41 -13.40 11.88 -29.54
C PRO A 41 -12.60 10.60 -29.78
N HIS A 42 -13.01 9.83 -30.79
CA HIS A 42 -12.16 8.83 -31.44
C HIS A 42 -11.03 9.54 -32.20
N ASP A 43 -9.95 9.93 -31.53
CA ASP A 43 -8.64 10.16 -32.16
C ASP A 43 -7.57 10.45 -31.10
N VAL A 44 -7.12 9.40 -30.41
CA VAL A 44 -5.83 9.42 -29.71
C VAL A 44 -4.77 9.07 -30.76
N LYS A 45 -4.05 10.08 -31.24
CA LYS A 45 -2.84 9.86 -32.03
C LYS A 45 -1.84 9.09 -31.16
N GLN A 46 -1.62 7.82 -31.52
CA GLN A 46 -0.53 7.01 -31.02
C GLN A 46 0.78 7.82 -31.20
N ILE A 47 1.48 8.06 -30.09
CA ILE A 47 2.87 8.49 -30.14
C ILE A 47 3.62 7.31 -30.75
N GLU A 48 4.07 7.46 -31.99
CA GLU A 48 4.91 6.47 -32.68
C GLU A 48 6.21 6.31 -31.88
N GLN A 49 6.26 5.24 -31.08
CA GLN A 49 7.51 4.75 -30.51
C GLN A 49 8.42 4.35 -31.66
N THR A 50 9.58 5.01 -31.73
CA THR A 50 10.62 4.74 -32.72
C THR A 50 11.14 3.32 -32.48
N THR A 51 10.67 2.36 -33.30
CA THR A 51 11.02 0.95 -33.20
C THR A 51 12.44 0.72 -33.73
N THR A 52 13.43 0.91 -32.88
CA THR A 52 14.75 0.33 -33.10
C THR A 52 14.62 -1.19 -33.01
N SER A 53 14.79 -1.87 -34.15
CA SER A 53 14.79 -3.32 -34.29
C SER A 53 15.94 -3.93 -33.46
N SER A 54 15.67 -4.28 -32.21
CA SER A 54 16.56 -5.07 -31.37
C SER A 54 15.92 -6.42 -31.04
N SER A 55 16.77 -7.44 -31.01
CA SER A 55 16.48 -8.87 -30.96
C SER A 55 15.50 -9.28 -29.86
N SER A 56 14.51 -10.08 -30.26
CA SER A 56 13.33 -10.53 -29.51
C SER A 56 13.61 -11.52 -28.36
N GLU A 57 13.88 -11.02 -27.15
CA GLU A 57 13.85 -11.85 -25.92
C GLU A 57 12.96 -11.30 -24.79
N ASP A 58 12.25 -10.19 -25.02
CA ASP A 58 11.30 -9.66 -24.04
C ASP A 58 10.00 -10.49 -23.99
N VAL A 59 9.39 -10.57 -22.80
CA VAL A 59 8.04 -11.11 -22.60
C VAL A 59 7.06 -10.40 -23.54
N ASP A 60 6.28 -11.21 -24.24
CA ASP A 60 5.22 -10.75 -25.15
C ASP A 60 4.20 -9.86 -24.43
N HIS A 61 3.77 -8.79 -25.08
CA HIS A 61 2.84 -7.82 -24.51
C HIS A 61 1.52 -8.46 -24.08
N ASN A 62 0.98 -9.42 -24.83
CA ASN A 62 -0.29 -10.07 -24.48
C ASN A 62 -0.13 -11.00 -23.29
N ILE A 63 1.03 -11.67 -23.16
CA ILE A 63 1.36 -12.48 -21.99
C ILE A 63 1.43 -11.59 -20.75
N MET A 64 2.15 -10.47 -20.83
CA MET A 64 2.24 -9.48 -19.75
C MET A 64 0.85 -8.94 -19.37
N LEU A 65 0.03 -8.55 -20.35
CA LEU A 65 -1.32 -8.05 -20.12
C LEU A 65 -2.22 -9.07 -19.42
N ALA A 66 -2.14 -10.35 -19.84
CA ALA A 66 -2.91 -11.42 -19.25
C ALA A 66 -2.48 -11.71 -17.80
N ALA A 67 -1.18 -11.70 -17.52
CA ALA A 67 -0.63 -11.91 -16.19
C ALA A 67 -0.96 -10.76 -15.23
N VAL A 68 -0.79 -9.50 -15.66
CA VAL A 68 -1.21 -8.31 -14.88
C VAL A 68 -2.72 -8.34 -14.57
N ARG A 69 -3.55 -8.69 -15.56
CA ARG A 69 -5.00 -8.83 -15.35
C ARG A 69 -5.34 -9.93 -14.34
N LYS A 70 -4.64 -11.07 -14.43
CA LYS A 70 -4.82 -12.18 -13.49
C LYS A 70 -4.50 -11.72 -12.07
N GLU A 71 -3.38 -11.03 -11.87
CA GLU A 71 -3.01 -10.54 -10.55
C GLU A 71 -4.03 -9.56 -9.99
N VAL A 72 -4.47 -8.58 -10.78
CA VAL A 72 -5.51 -7.63 -10.33
C VAL A 72 -6.81 -8.35 -9.96
N SER A 73 -7.18 -9.39 -10.70
CA SER A 73 -8.37 -10.18 -10.35
C SER A 73 -8.23 -10.89 -9.00
N LEU A 74 -7.02 -11.32 -8.63
CA LEU A 74 -6.72 -11.94 -7.33
C LEU A 74 -6.68 -10.89 -6.20
N ALA A 75 -5.95 -9.80 -6.41
CA ALA A 75 -5.73 -8.78 -5.40
C ALA A 75 -6.95 -7.88 -5.14
N SER A 76 -7.83 -7.70 -6.13
CA SER A 76 -8.96 -6.75 -6.04
C SER A 76 -10.00 -7.10 -4.97
N GLU A 77 -10.06 -8.35 -4.51
CA GLU A 77 -10.98 -8.76 -3.45
C GLU A 77 -10.75 -7.98 -2.13
N ASP A 78 -9.50 -7.58 -1.88
CA ASP A 78 -9.10 -6.84 -0.68
C ASP A 78 -9.06 -5.31 -0.91
N TRP A 79 -9.45 -4.82 -2.09
CA TRP A 79 -9.45 -3.38 -2.39
C TRP A 79 -10.60 -2.66 -1.71
N TYR A 80 -10.35 -1.42 -1.30
CA TYR A 80 -11.29 -0.66 -0.48
C TYR A 80 -12.66 -0.56 -1.17
N GLU A 81 -12.69 -0.17 -2.44
CA GLU A 81 -13.95 -0.01 -3.18
C GLU A 81 -14.81 -1.28 -3.18
N LEU A 82 -14.19 -2.45 -3.36
CA LEU A 82 -14.92 -3.72 -3.35
C LEU A 82 -15.38 -4.08 -1.94
N THR A 83 -14.54 -3.87 -0.92
CA THR A 83 -14.95 -4.08 0.47
C THR A 83 -16.09 -3.16 0.89
N SER A 84 -16.11 -1.90 0.43
CA SER A 84 -17.22 -0.96 0.68
C SER A 84 -18.51 -1.39 0.00
N LEU A 85 -18.45 -1.89 -1.23
CA LEU A 85 -19.63 -2.47 -1.89
C LEU A 85 -20.17 -3.66 -1.09
N GLN A 86 -19.29 -4.52 -0.57
CA GLN A 86 -19.71 -5.62 0.32
C GLN A 86 -20.43 -5.10 1.57
N GLU A 87 -19.91 -4.05 2.20
CA GLU A 87 -20.53 -3.45 3.39
C GLU A 87 -21.90 -2.84 3.11
N ILE A 88 -22.07 -2.17 1.97
CA ILE A 88 -23.33 -1.53 1.55
C ILE A 88 -24.37 -2.60 1.22
N HIS A 89 -23.99 -3.62 0.44
CA HIS A 89 -24.93 -4.61 -0.10
C HIS A 89 -25.07 -5.88 0.75
N LYS A 90 -24.26 -6.03 1.80
CA LYS A 90 -24.20 -7.22 2.69
C LYS A 90 -23.97 -8.52 1.93
N LYS A 91 -23.28 -8.46 0.79
CA LYS A 91 -22.93 -9.58 -0.09
C LYS A 91 -21.57 -9.36 -0.72
N LYS A 92 -20.80 -10.43 -0.93
CA LYS A 92 -19.51 -10.34 -1.62
C LYS A 92 -19.75 -9.88 -3.08
N PRO A 93 -19.22 -8.72 -3.51
CA PRO A 93 -19.33 -8.29 -4.88
C PRO A 93 -18.57 -9.24 -5.80
N ILE A 94 -18.99 -9.33 -7.06
CA ILE A 94 -18.31 -10.15 -8.07
C ILE A 94 -17.83 -9.25 -9.21
N VAL A 95 -16.54 -9.32 -9.53
CA VAL A 95 -15.99 -8.71 -10.73
C VAL A 95 -16.48 -9.52 -11.94
N ILE A 96 -17.36 -8.92 -12.73
CA ILE A 96 -17.94 -9.53 -13.94
C ILE A 96 -16.98 -9.38 -15.12
N LYS A 97 -16.27 -8.25 -15.20
CA LYS A 97 -15.37 -7.92 -16.29
C LYS A 97 -14.19 -7.11 -15.76
N CYS A 98 -12.99 -7.44 -16.21
CA CYS A 98 -11.78 -6.66 -15.98
C CYS A 98 -11.15 -6.31 -17.33
N ILE A 99 -11.21 -5.04 -17.70
CA ILE A 99 -10.48 -4.50 -18.85
C ILE A 99 -9.16 -3.95 -18.33
N THR A 100 -8.05 -4.33 -18.96
CA THR A 100 -6.71 -3.90 -18.59
C THR A 100 -6.05 -3.26 -19.79
N HIS A 101 -5.35 -2.15 -19.56
CA HIS A 101 -4.51 -1.48 -20.54
C HIS A 101 -3.16 -1.13 -19.90
N ILE A 102 -2.06 -1.60 -20.48
CA ILE A 102 -0.71 -1.19 -20.05
C ILE A 102 -0.45 0.21 -20.59
N GLN A 103 -0.37 1.20 -19.70
CA GLN A 103 -0.13 2.60 -20.05
C GLN A 103 1.36 2.88 -20.24
N GLN A 104 2.20 2.36 -19.36
CA GLN A 104 3.65 2.52 -19.43
C GLN A 104 4.36 1.18 -19.17
N LYS A 105 5.43 0.93 -19.92
CA LYS A 105 6.38 -0.16 -19.71
C LYS A 105 7.77 0.45 -19.77
N ARG A 106 8.45 0.55 -18.64
CA ARG A 106 9.79 1.14 -18.54
C ARG A 106 10.82 0.09 -18.12
N PRO A 107 11.97 -0.02 -18.79
CA PRO A 107 13.06 -0.87 -18.32
C PRO A 107 13.53 -0.39 -16.94
N ALA A 108 13.52 -1.26 -15.93
CA ALA A 108 14.09 -0.92 -14.62
C ALA A 108 15.62 -0.75 -14.74
N GLU A 109 16.18 0.19 -13.99
CA GLU A 109 17.60 0.57 -14.02
C GLU A 109 18.40 -0.18 -12.95
N CYS A 110 17.88 -0.29 -11.74
CA CYS A 110 18.51 -1.04 -10.66
C CYS A 110 18.19 -2.52 -10.74
N PHE A 111 16.96 -2.86 -11.13
CA PHE A 111 16.52 -4.24 -11.33
C PHE A 111 16.54 -4.60 -12.82
N THR A 112 17.73 -4.72 -13.41
CA THR A 112 17.93 -4.77 -14.86
C THR A 112 17.18 -5.89 -15.61
N ASP A 113 16.78 -6.95 -14.91
CA ASP A 113 15.97 -8.03 -15.46
C ASP A 113 14.46 -7.79 -15.37
N PHE A 114 14.03 -6.58 -15.00
CA PHE A 114 12.63 -6.22 -14.82
C PHE A 114 12.22 -5.01 -15.67
N PHE A 115 10.91 -4.89 -15.85
CA PHE A 115 10.19 -3.69 -16.28
C PHE A 115 9.40 -3.13 -15.10
N VAL A 116 9.33 -1.80 -14.98
CA VAL A 116 8.29 -1.12 -14.23
C VAL A 116 7.09 -0.93 -15.15
N VAL A 117 5.96 -1.53 -14.80
CA VAL A 117 4.73 -1.52 -15.61
C VAL A 117 3.64 -0.78 -14.87
N LEU A 118 3.10 0.25 -15.52
CA LEU A 118 1.89 0.94 -15.12
C LEU A 118 0.72 0.40 -15.94
N ALA A 119 -0.34 -0.04 -15.28
CA ALA A 119 -1.55 -0.51 -15.92
C ALA A 119 -2.79 0.22 -15.41
N HIS A 120 -3.70 0.53 -16.32
CA HIS A 120 -5.05 1.03 -16.03
C HIS A 120 -6.06 -0.11 -16.15
N HIS A 121 -6.94 -0.19 -15.16
CA HIS A 121 -7.93 -1.23 -15.01
C HIS A 121 -9.32 -0.62 -14.91
N VAL A 122 -10.26 -1.16 -15.68
CA VAL A 122 -11.68 -0.86 -15.56
C VAL A 122 -12.41 -2.15 -15.17
N LEU A 123 -12.93 -2.18 -13.95
CA LEU A 123 -13.68 -3.30 -13.38
C LEU A 123 -15.17 -3.03 -13.51
N THR A 124 -15.92 -3.97 -14.08
CA THR A 124 -17.38 -4.00 -13.97
C THR A 124 -17.76 -4.98 -12.87
N VAL A 125 -18.44 -4.50 -11.85
CA VAL A 125 -18.75 -5.22 -10.63
C VAL A 125 -20.26 -5.38 -10.49
N ASP A 126 -20.71 -6.59 -10.18
CA ASP A 126 -22.07 -6.85 -9.68
C ASP A 126 -22.00 -6.77 -8.15
N PRO A 127 -22.54 -5.70 -7.53
CA PRO A 127 -22.48 -5.55 -6.08
C PRO A 127 -23.49 -6.44 -5.35
N ASN A 128 -24.46 -7.03 -6.05
CA ASN A 128 -25.54 -7.82 -5.46
C ASN A 128 -25.81 -9.08 -6.28
N PRO A 129 -24.82 -9.99 -6.37
CA PRO A 129 -24.95 -11.18 -7.21
C PRO A 129 -26.12 -12.04 -6.72
N SER A 130 -27.06 -12.31 -7.63
CA SER A 130 -28.17 -13.24 -7.37
C SER A 130 -27.62 -14.67 -7.34
N ARG A 131 -27.98 -15.48 -6.32
CA ARG A 131 -27.52 -16.88 -6.15
C ARG A 131 -27.67 -17.76 -7.40
N ARG A 132 -28.55 -17.40 -8.35
CA ARG A 132 -28.81 -18.18 -9.57
C ARG A 132 -27.71 -18.07 -10.64
N VAL A 133 -26.85 -17.04 -10.62
CA VAL A 133 -25.84 -16.85 -11.69
C VAL A 133 -24.68 -17.86 -11.56
N THR A 134 -24.31 -18.24 -10.33
CA THR A 134 -23.16 -19.12 -10.08
C THR A 134 -23.35 -20.56 -10.59
N MET A 135 -24.60 -21.02 -10.76
CA MET A 135 -24.87 -22.37 -11.30
C MET A 135 -24.85 -22.43 -12.83
N ARG A 136 -25.34 -21.38 -13.52
CA ARG A 136 -25.51 -21.43 -14.99
C ARG A 136 -24.21 -21.37 -15.78
N GLN A 137 -23.13 -20.78 -15.25
CA GLN A 137 -21.84 -20.78 -15.93
C GLN A 137 -21.19 -22.18 -16.02
N ASN A 138 -21.56 -23.12 -15.14
CA ASN A 138 -21.08 -24.51 -15.23
C ASN A 138 -21.95 -25.38 -16.15
N GLU A 139 -23.20 -25.01 -16.42
CA GLU A 139 -24.14 -25.82 -17.21
C GLU A 139 -24.24 -25.41 -18.68
N GLN A 140 -23.70 -24.25 -19.07
CA GLN A 140 -23.77 -23.73 -20.44
C GLN A 140 -22.86 -24.45 -21.46
N LYS A 141 -22.44 -25.68 -21.16
CA LYS A 141 -21.72 -26.57 -22.10
C LYS A 141 -22.58 -27.70 -22.68
N SER A 142 -23.84 -27.87 -22.25
CA SER A 142 -24.73 -28.84 -22.89
C SER A 142 -26.22 -28.53 -22.70
N SER A 143 -26.83 -27.84 -23.67
CA SER A 143 -28.11 -28.28 -24.25
C SER A 143 -28.74 -27.20 -25.13
N THR A 144 -29.25 -27.71 -26.22
CA THR A 144 -29.94 -27.06 -27.33
C THR A 144 -31.38 -26.73 -26.94
N GLU A 145 -31.82 -25.53 -27.34
CA GLU A 145 -33.18 -25.13 -27.75
C GLU A 145 -34.39 -25.66 -26.97
N ASN A 146 -34.98 -24.81 -26.12
CA ASN A 146 -36.32 -24.25 -26.33
C ASN A 146 -36.77 -23.43 -25.10
N GLU A 147 -37.73 -22.54 -25.35
CA GLU A 147 -38.57 -21.78 -24.39
C GLU A 147 -38.18 -20.31 -24.10
N GLU A 148 -38.78 -19.45 -24.94
CA GLU A 148 -39.61 -18.29 -24.57
C GLU A 148 -40.35 -18.49 -23.21
N SER A 149 -40.74 -17.52 -22.39
CA SER A 149 -40.66 -16.06 -22.37
C SER A 149 -41.12 -15.66 -20.96
N GLY A 150 -40.34 -14.80 -20.30
CA GLY A 150 -40.61 -14.36 -18.93
C GLY A 150 -39.61 -13.29 -18.50
N SER A 151 -39.52 -12.24 -19.31
CA SER A 151 -38.57 -11.14 -19.16
C SER A 151 -38.98 -10.21 -18.01
N SER A 152 -38.77 -10.63 -16.76
CA SER A 152 -38.64 -9.65 -15.67
C SER A 152 -37.34 -8.88 -15.91
N ASN A 153 -37.44 -7.67 -16.46
CA ASN A 153 -36.34 -6.71 -16.58
C ASN A 153 -35.93 -6.23 -15.18
N ASP A 154 -35.33 -7.10 -14.39
CA ASP A 154 -34.53 -6.68 -13.26
C ASP A 154 -33.29 -5.99 -13.85
N ASN A 155 -33.36 -4.66 -13.95
CA ASN A 155 -32.23 -3.81 -14.28
C ASN A 155 -31.16 -4.00 -13.20
N LYS A 156 -30.27 -4.97 -13.40
CA LYS A 156 -29.12 -5.18 -12.53
C LYS A 156 -28.24 -3.95 -12.60
N GLN A 157 -28.14 -3.23 -11.49
CA GLN A 157 -27.25 -2.10 -11.35
C GLN A 157 -25.81 -2.60 -11.25
N LEU A 158 -25.05 -2.47 -12.34
CA LEU A 158 -23.62 -2.74 -12.36
C LEU A 158 -22.86 -1.48 -11.95
N VAL A 159 -21.74 -1.65 -11.25
CA VAL A 159 -20.83 -0.57 -10.85
C VAL A 159 -19.56 -0.67 -11.69
N THR A 160 -19.08 0.46 -12.20
CA THR A 160 -17.79 0.53 -12.91
C THR A 160 -16.78 1.23 -12.01
N LEU A 161 -15.63 0.59 -11.81
CA LEU A 161 -14.52 1.12 -11.00
C LEU A 161 -13.26 1.22 -11.86
N ALA A 162 -12.50 2.29 -11.70
CA ALA A 162 -11.26 2.53 -12.44
C ALA A 162 -10.07 2.64 -11.47
N PHE A 163 -8.98 1.93 -11.78
CA PHE A 163 -7.79 1.87 -10.94
C PHE A 163 -6.54 1.91 -11.81
N HIS A 164 -5.46 2.48 -11.26
CA HIS A 164 -4.11 2.28 -11.76
C HIS A 164 -3.35 1.35 -10.82
N THR A 165 -2.50 0.50 -11.38
CA THR A 165 -1.59 -0.37 -10.63
C THR A 165 -0.17 -0.28 -11.15
N LEU A 166 0.78 -0.47 -10.23
CA LEU A 166 2.21 -0.53 -10.53
C LEU A 166 2.72 -1.95 -10.28
N HIS A 167 3.55 -2.46 -11.19
CA HIS A 167 4.13 -3.79 -11.14
C HIS A 167 5.60 -3.77 -11.52
N PHE A 168 6.40 -4.67 -10.93
CA PHE A 168 7.69 -5.07 -11.49
C PHE A 168 7.47 -6.34 -12.30
N VAL A 169 7.83 -6.38 -13.58
CA VAL A 169 7.65 -7.53 -14.47
C VAL A 169 8.97 -8.07 -15.01
N HIS A 170 9.28 -9.33 -14.77
CA HIS A 170 10.53 -9.92 -15.24
C HIS A 170 10.57 -9.97 -16.78
N ARG A 171 11.67 -9.52 -17.39
CA ARG A 171 11.80 -9.34 -18.85
C ARG A 171 11.70 -10.64 -19.62
N LYS A 172 12.18 -11.74 -19.04
CA LYS A 172 12.29 -13.05 -19.72
C LYS A 172 11.45 -14.18 -19.09
N GLN A 173 10.89 -13.97 -17.89
CA GLN A 173 10.21 -15.02 -17.11
C GLN A 173 8.75 -14.60 -16.96
N PRO A 174 7.83 -15.15 -17.79
CA PRO A 174 6.46 -14.67 -17.89
C PRO A 174 5.59 -14.95 -16.66
N ASP A 175 6.13 -15.65 -15.67
CA ASP A 175 5.51 -16.03 -14.41
C ASP A 175 6.13 -15.34 -13.19
N VAL A 176 7.09 -14.42 -13.39
CA VAL A 176 7.80 -13.71 -12.32
C VAL A 176 7.57 -12.21 -12.40
N GLY A 177 7.29 -11.60 -11.25
CA GLY A 177 7.07 -10.15 -11.15
C GLY A 177 5.71 -9.77 -11.73
N TYR A 178 4.65 -10.02 -10.99
CA TYR A 178 3.33 -9.49 -11.37
C TYR A 178 2.57 -8.97 -10.17
N GLU A 179 3.12 -9.12 -8.97
CA GLU A 179 2.57 -8.66 -7.71
C GLU A 179 2.24 -7.16 -7.80
N VAL A 180 1.02 -6.81 -7.37
CA VAL A 180 0.59 -5.41 -7.31
C VAL A 180 1.42 -4.70 -6.25
N GLN A 181 2.34 -3.83 -6.67
CA GLN A 181 3.18 -3.03 -5.79
C GLN A 181 2.42 -1.83 -5.23
N SER A 182 1.51 -1.29 -6.01
CA SER A 182 0.67 -0.18 -5.62
C SER A 182 -0.61 -0.17 -6.43
N VAL A 183 -1.68 0.34 -5.82
CA VAL A 183 -2.98 0.55 -6.46
C VAL A 183 -3.55 1.88 -6.01
N TRP A 184 -4.06 2.67 -6.95
CA TRP A 184 -4.72 3.94 -6.66
C TRP A 184 -5.86 4.23 -7.61
N ILE A 185 -6.72 5.16 -7.20
CA ILE A 185 -7.79 5.71 -8.02
C ILE A 185 -7.29 7.06 -8.55
N PRO A 186 -7.27 7.27 -9.88
CA PRO A 186 -6.91 8.57 -10.46
C PRO A 186 -7.75 9.71 -9.87
N GLY A 187 -7.10 10.80 -9.48
CA GLY A 187 -7.76 11.98 -8.91
C GLY A 187 -8.29 11.82 -7.47
N ALA A 188 -8.07 10.66 -6.83
CA ALA A 188 -8.52 10.41 -5.45
C ALA A 188 -7.34 9.96 -4.56
N PRO A 189 -6.33 10.83 -4.34
CA PRO A 189 -5.06 10.48 -3.67
C PRO A 189 -5.23 9.96 -2.24
N LEU A 190 -6.37 10.26 -1.65
CA LEU A 190 -6.66 9.94 -0.27
C LEU A 190 -7.38 8.60 -0.14
N ARG A 191 -8.05 8.12 -1.19
CA ARG A 191 -8.76 6.84 -1.23
C ARG A 191 -7.78 5.68 -1.38
N LEU A 192 -6.96 5.49 -0.35
CA LEU A 192 -5.96 4.43 -0.28
C LEU A 192 -6.62 3.07 -0.46
N GLN A 193 -6.16 2.36 -1.48
CA GLN A 193 -6.61 1.01 -1.76
C GLN A 193 -5.73 0.01 -1.01
N CYS A 194 -6.33 -1.14 -0.70
CA CYS A 194 -5.59 -2.29 -0.18
C CYS A 194 -4.86 -2.00 1.15
N TYR A 195 -3.62 -2.47 1.27
CA TYR A 195 -2.84 -2.53 2.52
C TYR A 195 -2.20 -1.22 3.01
N PRO A 196 -1.75 -0.28 2.14
CA PRO A 196 -1.28 1.04 2.56
C PRO A 196 -2.20 1.75 3.54
N ARG A 197 -3.52 1.61 3.33
CA ARG A 197 -4.55 2.11 4.23
C ARG A 197 -4.39 1.53 5.64
N LEU A 198 -4.39 0.21 5.76
CA LEU A 198 -4.31 -0.48 7.06
C LEU A 198 -2.99 -0.18 7.78
N ASN A 199 -1.88 -0.06 7.03
CA ASN A 199 -0.58 0.34 7.56
C ASN A 199 -0.64 1.73 8.22
N LEU A 200 -1.16 2.74 7.51
CA LEU A 200 -1.27 4.10 8.06
C LEU A 200 -2.26 4.17 9.22
N GLN A 201 -3.42 3.53 9.11
CA GLN A 201 -4.41 3.50 10.18
C GLN A 201 -3.81 2.89 11.45
N TYR A 202 -3.13 1.74 11.32
CA TYR A 202 -2.53 1.06 12.45
C TYR A 202 -1.35 1.84 13.05
N LEU A 203 -0.49 2.42 12.20
CA LEU A 203 0.59 3.31 12.65
C LEU A 203 0.06 4.48 13.47
N PHE A 204 -1.00 5.14 13.00
CA PHE A 204 -1.59 6.28 13.71
C PHE A 204 -2.21 5.84 15.04
N MET A 205 -2.93 4.73 15.11
CA MET A 205 -3.42 4.18 16.38
C MET A 205 -2.30 4.00 17.40
N GLN A 206 -1.16 3.47 16.95
CA GLN A 206 -0.02 3.24 17.84
C GLN A 206 0.68 4.52 18.26
N SER A 207 0.93 5.43 17.31
CA SER A 207 1.50 6.75 17.61
C SER A 207 0.67 7.46 18.67
N MET A 208 -0.65 7.39 18.57
CA MET A 208 -1.53 8.01 19.56
C MET A 208 -1.47 7.31 20.92
N ARG A 209 -1.41 5.97 20.96
CA ARG A 209 -1.25 5.25 22.22
C ARG A 209 0.07 5.55 22.91
N VAL A 210 1.13 5.77 22.15
CA VAL A 210 2.43 6.20 22.70
C VAL A 210 2.34 7.61 23.29
N GLN A 211 1.63 8.52 22.62
CA GLN A 211 1.53 9.92 23.05
C GLN A 211 0.54 10.14 24.20
N TYR A 212 -0.60 9.45 24.19
CA TYR A 212 -1.72 9.71 25.09
C TYR A 212 -2.00 8.58 26.07
N GLY A 213 -1.32 7.44 25.94
CA GLY A 213 -1.56 6.25 26.73
C GLY A 213 -2.71 5.39 26.18
N PRO A 214 -3.19 4.40 26.97
CA PRO A 214 -4.26 3.52 26.55
C PRO A 214 -5.58 4.30 26.44
N PRO A 215 -6.51 3.88 25.57
CA PRO A 215 -7.83 4.44 25.60
C PRO A 215 -8.54 4.10 26.91
N PRO A 216 -9.39 5.01 27.41
CA PRO A 216 -10.15 4.77 28.61
C PRO A 216 -11.05 3.55 28.43
N ASP A 217 -11.47 2.99 29.55
CA ASP A 217 -12.28 1.77 29.55
C ASP A 217 -13.58 1.96 28.76
N SER A 218 -14.16 0.84 28.33
CA SER A 218 -15.34 0.78 27.47
C SER A 218 -16.46 1.70 27.97
N GLY A 219 -16.75 2.78 27.24
CA GLY A 219 -17.81 3.74 27.54
C GLY A 219 -17.36 5.20 27.53
N GLU A 220 -16.07 5.47 27.75
CA GLU A 220 -15.51 6.81 27.57
C GLU A 220 -15.03 7.01 26.13
N ILE A 221 -15.50 8.08 25.50
CA ILE A 221 -15.11 8.43 24.14
C ILE A 221 -13.77 9.16 24.23
N TRP A 222 -12.76 8.68 23.48
CA TRP A 222 -11.58 9.48 23.25
C TRP A 222 -11.97 10.84 22.70
N ASP A 223 -11.52 11.90 23.37
CA ASP A 223 -11.66 13.24 22.87
C ASP A 223 -10.90 13.33 21.54
N ALA A 224 -11.65 13.27 20.45
CA ALA A 224 -11.09 13.23 19.12
C ALA A 224 -10.32 14.50 18.78
N SER A 225 -10.56 15.60 19.50
CA SER A 225 -9.76 16.83 19.37
C SER A 225 -8.32 16.65 19.90
N LYS A 226 -8.05 15.58 20.65
CA LYS A 226 -6.71 15.19 21.09
C LYS A 226 -6.03 14.25 20.12
N LEU A 227 -6.70 13.74 19.08
CA LEU A 227 -6.01 13.05 18.00
C LEU A 227 -5.17 14.06 17.24
N ARG A 228 -3.86 14.06 17.51
CA ARG A 228 -2.89 14.82 16.74
C ARG A 228 -1.96 13.85 16.03
N LEU A 229 -1.96 13.94 14.70
CA LEU A 229 -0.86 13.42 13.91
C LEU A 229 0.44 14.14 14.31
N PRO A 230 1.63 13.58 13.99
CA PRO A 230 2.89 14.25 14.30
C PRO A 230 2.85 15.71 13.84
N GLN A 231 3.20 16.62 14.75
CA GLN A 231 3.25 18.06 14.49
C GLN A 231 4.67 18.55 14.19
N SER A 232 5.67 17.68 14.36
CA SER A 232 7.09 17.97 14.14
C SER A 232 7.86 16.69 13.89
N GLY A 233 9.10 16.82 13.39
CA GLY A 233 9.97 15.68 13.06
C GLY A 233 9.64 15.05 11.74
N ASP A 234 10.62 14.35 11.20
CA ASP A 234 10.54 13.85 9.84
C ASP A 234 9.59 12.65 9.76
N VAL A 235 8.88 12.55 8.63
CA VAL A 235 8.17 11.34 8.23
C VAL A 235 8.92 10.74 7.05
N VAL A 236 9.46 9.54 7.24
CA VAL A 236 10.28 8.87 6.22
C VAL A 236 9.56 7.63 5.71
N ILE A 237 9.48 7.49 4.39
CA ILE A 237 8.95 6.32 3.71
C ILE A 237 10.11 5.67 2.95
N LEU A 238 10.39 4.42 3.26
CA LEU A 238 11.44 3.61 2.65
C LEU A 238 10.77 2.63 1.68
N GLY A 239 10.88 2.90 0.38
CA GLY A 239 10.12 2.25 -0.70
C GLY A 239 8.92 3.11 -1.12
N MET A 240 8.91 3.58 -2.37
CA MET A 240 7.87 4.50 -2.85
C MET A 240 6.65 3.77 -3.40
N GLY A 241 6.88 2.71 -4.18
CA GLY A 241 5.82 2.09 -4.98
C GLY A 241 5.12 3.13 -5.86
N GLY A 242 3.79 3.21 -5.80
CA GLY A 242 3.00 4.24 -6.51
C GLY A 242 2.84 5.55 -5.72
N ASN A 243 3.68 5.79 -4.71
CA ASN A 243 3.67 6.98 -3.84
C ASN A 243 2.34 7.27 -3.11
N VAL A 244 1.46 6.28 -2.99
CA VAL A 244 0.09 6.48 -2.46
C VAL A 244 0.08 6.91 -1.00
N MET A 245 0.97 6.33 -0.17
CA MET A 245 1.06 6.69 1.24
C MET A 245 1.56 8.12 1.43
N ALA A 246 2.61 8.52 0.69
CA ALA A 246 3.15 9.86 0.83
C ALA A 246 2.18 10.93 0.32
N ASN A 247 1.51 10.66 -0.81
CA ASN A 247 0.48 11.54 -1.34
C ASN A 247 -0.66 11.75 -0.33
N CYS A 248 -1.11 10.65 0.31
CA CYS A 248 -2.07 10.74 1.41
C CYS A 248 -1.52 11.55 2.60
N LEU A 249 -0.28 11.32 3.03
CA LEU A 249 0.33 12.00 4.19
C LEU A 249 0.54 13.50 3.98
N VAL A 250 0.84 13.95 2.76
CA VAL A 250 0.95 15.39 2.44
C VAL A 250 -0.36 16.14 2.70
N HIS A 251 -1.50 15.48 2.55
CA HIS A 251 -2.81 16.07 2.84
C HIS A 251 -3.20 15.98 4.32
N LEU A 252 -2.62 15.05 5.09
CA LEU A 252 -3.00 14.80 6.47
C LEU A 252 -2.10 15.52 7.48
N LEU A 253 -0.83 15.66 7.16
CA LEU A 253 0.17 16.25 8.05
C LEU A 253 0.26 17.76 7.84
N PRO A 254 0.57 18.54 8.89
CA PRO A 254 0.88 19.95 8.72
C PRO A 254 1.99 20.17 7.70
N HIS A 255 1.92 21.23 6.89
CA HIS A 255 2.97 21.58 5.93
C HIS A 255 4.36 21.84 6.57
N THR A 256 4.42 21.98 7.89
CA THR A 256 5.67 22.10 8.64
C THR A 256 6.36 20.76 8.89
N VAL A 257 5.73 19.63 8.58
CA VAL A 257 6.27 18.29 8.76
C VAL A 257 6.93 17.81 7.47
N PRO A 258 8.27 17.64 7.43
CA PRO A 258 8.95 17.10 6.26
C PRO A 258 8.55 15.65 6.01
N ILE A 259 8.29 15.33 4.74
CA ILE A 259 7.98 13.99 4.26
C ILE A 259 9.06 13.61 3.25
N HIS A 260 9.84 12.59 3.58
CA HIS A 260 10.91 12.07 2.74
C HIS A 260 10.53 10.68 2.22
N VAL A 261 10.55 10.50 0.91
CA VAL A 261 10.36 9.21 0.25
C VAL A 261 11.69 8.77 -0.31
N VAL A 262 12.09 7.55 0.00
CA VAL A 262 13.32 6.92 -0.50
C VAL A 262 12.92 5.82 -1.46
N GLU A 263 13.40 5.89 -2.69
CA GLU A 263 13.16 4.89 -3.73
C GLU A 263 14.48 4.48 -4.36
N ILE A 264 14.68 3.17 -4.53
CA ILE A 264 15.91 2.67 -5.14
C ILE A 264 15.82 2.71 -6.66
N GLU A 265 14.64 2.52 -7.25
CA GLU A 265 14.44 2.39 -8.69
C GLU A 265 14.00 3.71 -9.35
N PRO A 266 14.87 4.37 -10.16
CA PRO A 266 14.54 5.61 -10.86
C PRO A 266 13.31 5.51 -11.76
N SER A 267 13.08 4.33 -12.38
CA SER A 267 11.92 4.12 -13.25
C SER A 267 10.59 4.23 -12.50
N VAL A 268 10.55 3.87 -11.22
CA VAL A 268 9.36 4.03 -10.37
C VAL A 268 9.08 5.51 -10.14
N VAL A 269 10.11 6.30 -9.83
CA VAL A 269 10.00 7.77 -9.70
C VAL A 269 9.54 8.43 -11.00
N ALA A 270 10.08 7.99 -12.13
CA ALA A 270 9.72 8.52 -13.44
C ALA A 270 8.24 8.24 -13.79
N VAL A 271 7.73 7.04 -13.49
CA VAL A 271 6.29 6.73 -13.67
C VAL A 271 5.44 7.62 -12.78
N CYS A 272 5.77 7.73 -11.48
CA CYS A 272 5.00 8.57 -10.56
C CYS A 272 5.02 10.06 -10.94
N SER A 273 6.14 10.57 -11.45
CA SER A 273 6.23 11.95 -11.95
C SER A 273 5.25 12.18 -13.10
N VAL A 274 5.28 11.31 -14.13
CA VAL A 274 4.38 11.42 -15.30
C VAL A 274 2.90 11.31 -14.92
N GLU A 275 2.57 10.47 -13.94
CA GLU A 275 1.21 10.28 -13.46
C GLU A 275 0.75 11.34 -12.44
N GLY A 276 1.56 12.37 -12.17
CA GLY A 276 1.22 13.43 -11.22
C GLY A 276 1.10 12.95 -9.77
N LEU A 277 1.79 11.86 -9.43
CA LEU A 277 1.78 11.25 -8.11
C LEU A 277 2.83 11.82 -7.15
N LEU A 278 3.67 12.75 -7.62
CA LEU A 278 4.62 13.47 -6.79
C LEU A 278 3.99 14.82 -6.37
N PRO A 279 3.59 15.00 -5.09
CA PRO A 279 2.99 16.23 -4.65
C PRO A 279 3.93 17.43 -4.84
N ALA A 280 3.39 18.55 -5.31
CA ALA A 280 4.14 19.81 -5.44
C ALA A 280 4.35 20.54 -4.09
N ALA A 281 4.11 19.87 -2.96
CA ALA A 281 4.21 20.47 -1.64
C ALA A 281 5.67 20.70 -1.25
N SER A 282 5.99 21.86 -0.68
CA SER A 282 7.38 22.24 -0.33
C SER A 282 8.01 21.36 0.75
N ASN A 283 7.20 20.64 1.52
CA ASN A 283 7.63 19.71 2.56
C ASN A 283 7.70 18.25 2.07
N PHE A 284 7.52 18.00 0.77
CA PHE A 284 7.63 16.66 0.18
C PHE A 284 8.94 16.53 -0.61
N HIS A 285 9.68 15.46 -0.34
CA HIS A 285 10.99 15.22 -0.93
C HIS A 285 11.11 13.75 -1.38
N VAL A 286 11.67 13.53 -2.57
CA VAL A 286 11.99 12.19 -3.09
C VAL A 286 13.51 12.06 -3.18
N HIS A 287 14.03 10.93 -2.70
CA HIS A 287 15.45 10.58 -2.72
C HIS A 287 15.62 9.29 -3.50
N VAL A 288 16.29 9.34 -4.65
CA VAL A 288 16.60 8.15 -5.45
C VAL A 288 17.91 7.54 -4.96
N CYS A 289 17.83 6.61 -4.02
CA CYS A 289 18.99 5.94 -3.43
C CYS A 289 18.61 4.67 -2.67
N ASP A 290 19.63 3.88 -2.33
CA ASP A 290 19.47 2.70 -1.46
C ASP A 290 19.09 3.10 -0.01
N VAL A 291 18.25 2.28 0.63
CA VAL A 291 17.75 2.49 2.00
C VAL A 291 18.89 2.64 3.02
N VAL A 292 19.99 1.89 2.87
CA VAL A 292 21.15 2.00 3.76
C VAL A 292 21.81 3.37 3.64
N VAL A 293 21.88 3.91 2.42
CA VAL A 293 22.43 5.25 2.17
C VAL A 293 21.54 6.32 2.79
N ALA A 294 20.23 6.22 2.57
CA ALA A 294 19.28 7.17 3.16
C ALA A 294 19.32 7.14 4.70
N LEU A 295 19.29 5.95 5.30
CA LEU A 295 19.37 5.80 6.76
C LEU A 295 20.68 6.34 7.32
N ALA A 296 21.81 6.20 6.61
CA ALA A 296 23.08 6.78 7.06
C ALA A 296 23.08 8.32 7.09
N ARG A 297 22.26 8.96 6.24
CA ARG A 297 22.16 10.42 6.09
C ARG A 297 21.18 11.07 7.07
N LEU A 298 20.17 10.33 7.52
CA LEU A 298 19.19 10.85 8.49
C LEU A 298 19.86 11.12 9.84
N GLU A 299 19.43 12.19 10.51
CA GLU A 299 19.87 12.49 11.86
C GLU A 299 19.26 11.50 12.87
N ASP A 300 20.02 11.12 13.90
CA ASP A 300 19.49 10.29 14.97
C ASP A 300 18.40 11.04 15.75
N SER A 301 17.34 10.33 16.16
CA SER A 301 16.19 10.90 16.87
C SER A 301 15.48 12.06 16.14
N SER A 302 15.53 12.15 14.81
CA SER A 302 14.83 13.20 14.04
C SER A 302 13.43 12.77 13.58
N CYS A 303 13.20 11.47 13.37
CA CYS A 303 12.00 10.96 12.74
C CYS A 303 10.89 10.72 13.76
N SER A 304 9.70 11.26 13.48
CA SER A 304 8.49 10.94 14.23
C SER A 304 7.84 9.66 13.72
N LEU A 305 7.87 9.43 12.41
CA LEU A 305 7.33 8.22 11.79
C LEU A 305 8.29 7.70 10.72
N ILE A 306 8.43 6.38 10.67
CA ILE A 306 9.07 5.69 9.56
C ILE A 306 8.11 4.65 9.00
N ILE A 307 8.02 4.52 7.69
CA ILE A 307 7.25 3.50 6.99
C ILE A 307 8.26 2.68 6.19
N LEU A 308 8.40 1.40 6.51
CA LEU A 308 9.27 0.47 5.80
C LEU A 308 8.42 -0.39 4.87
N ASP A 309 8.45 -0.06 3.58
CA ASP A 309 7.68 -0.68 2.50
C ASP A 309 8.60 -1.07 1.34
N CYS A 310 9.70 -1.75 1.67
CA CYS A 310 10.73 -2.13 0.72
C CYS A 310 10.45 -3.52 0.16
N PHE A 311 9.97 -3.61 -1.08
CA PHE A 311 9.82 -4.86 -1.81
C PHE A 311 11.09 -5.19 -2.60
N ASP A 312 11.56 -6.44 -2.55
CA ASP A 312 12.62 -6.94 -3.42
C ASP A 312 12.00 -7.76 -4.58
N PRO A 313 11.96 -7.22 -5.81
CA PRO A 313 11.39 -7.94 -6.95
C PRO A 313 12.20 -9.18 -7.34
N LEU A 314 13.46 -9.30 -6.92
CA LEU A 314 14.27 -10.50 -7.17
C LEU A 314 13.82 -11.69 -6.32
N GLN A 315 13.34 -11.41 -5.10
CA GLN A 315 12.91 -12.42 -4.14
C GLN A 315 11.38 -12.56 -4.08
N GLY A 316 10.64 -11.54 -4.54
CA GLY A 316 9.19 -11.48 -4.40
C GLY A 316 8.74 -11.30 -2.95
N ASP A 317 9.54 -10.63 -2.11
CA ASP A 317 9.28 -10.50 -0.67
C ASP A 317 9.63 -9.11 -0.13
N MET A 318 9.05 -8.78 1.03
CA MET A 318 9.32 -7.54 1.76
C MET A 318 10.61 -7.66 2.58
N MET A 319 11.41 -6.59 2.59
CA MET A 319 12.70 -6.55 3.25
C MET A 319 12.64 -5.83 4.61
N ALA A 320 13.09 -6.52 5.66
CA ALA A 320 13.20 -5.96 7.01
C ALA A 320 14.40 -6.56 7.77
N HIS A 321 15.62 -6.31 7.28
CA HIS A 321 16.83 -6.86 7.90
C HIS A 321 17.12 -6.25 9.29
N ALA A 322 17.67 -7.06 10.20
CA ALA A 322 18.01 -6.61 11.57
C ALA A 322 18.88 -5.35 11.59
N ASN A 323 19.84 -5.22 10.67
CA ASN A 323 20.70 -4.04 10.58
C ASN A 323 19.95 -2.79 10.13
N TRP A 324 18.94 -2.92 9.27
CA TRP A 324 18.06 -1.81 8.90
C TRP A 324 17.20 -1.40 10.08
N LEU A 325 16.60 -2.37 10.77
CA LEU A 325 15.75 -2.11 11.94
C LEU A 325 16.51 -1.39 13.06
N ARG A 326 17.79 -1.73 13.31
CA ARG A 326 18.62 -1.01 14.29
C ARG A 326 18.87 0.44 13.89
N GLN A 327 19.16 0.69 12.61
CA GLN A 327 19.32 2.05 12.09
C GLN A 327 18.02 2.84 12.19
N VAL A 328 16.91 2.26 11.73
CA VAL A 328 15.56 2.82 11.86
C VAL A 328 15.28 3.22 13.31
N LYS A 329 15.52 2.32 14.28
CA LYS A 329 15.33 2.62 15.70
C LYS A 329 16.15 3.82 16.17
N ALA A 330 17.39 3.96 15.71
CA ALA A 330 18.24 5.10 16.07
C ALA A 330 17.71 6.44 15.52
N LYS A 331 16.99 6.42 14.38
CA LYS A 331 16.39 7.61 13.78
C LYS A 331 15.08 8.04 14.43
N LEU A 332 14.40 7.14 15.12
CA LEU A 332 13.13 7.47 15.79
C LEU A 332 13.36 8.37 17.00
N LYS A 333 12.53 9.41 17.12
CA LYS A 333 12.30 10.14 18.37
C LYS A 333 11.85 9.18 19.47
N SER A 334 11.95 9.60 20.73
CA SER A 334 11.46 8.82 21.88
C SER A 334 9.98 8.46 21.80
N THR A 335 9.15 9.29 21.17
CA THR A 335 7.73 9.03 20.91
C THR A 335 7.45 8.51 19.50
N GLY A 336 8.50 8.26 18.71
CA GLY A 336 8.40 7.85 17.32
C GLY A 336 8.04 6.37 17.17
N ALA A 337 7.52 6.03 15.99
CA ALA A 337 7.19 4.67 15.63
C ALA A 337 7.56 4.36 14.17
N VAL A 338 7.83 3.09 13.90
CA VAL A 338 7.93 2.53 12.55
C VAL A 338 6.79 1.56 12.30
N VAL A 339 6.19 1.60 11.11
CA VAL A 339 5.39 0.50 10.58
C VAL A 339 6.19 -0.21 9.50
N VAL A 340 6.18 -1.55 9.53
CA VAL A 340 6.84 -2.40 8.56
C VAL A 340 5.78 -3.23 7.86
N ASN A 341 5.68 -3.08 6.55
CA ASN A 341 4.81 -3.89 5.71
C ASN A 341 5.49 -5.22 5.39
N MET A 342 4.81 -6.35 5.62
CA MET A 342 5.37 -7.69 5.43
C MET A 342 4.35 -8.64 4.80
N HIS A 343 4.79 -9.46 3.84
CA HIS A 343 3.97 -10.46 3.16
C HIS A 343 4.22 -11.86 3.72
N CYS A 344 4.11 -12.02 5.05
CA CYS A 344 4.36 -13.31 5.68
C CYS A 344 3.44 -13.59 6.86
N THR A 345 3.19 -14.87 7.15
CA THR A 345 2.49 -15.26 8.38
C THR A 345 3.40 -15.04 9.60
N PRO A 346 2.97 -14.26 10.61
CA PRO A 346 3.84 -13.92 11.73
C PRO A 346 4.09 -15.16 12.59
N ASN A 347 5.36 -15.45 12.83
CA ASN A 347 5.81 -16.54 13.71
C ASN A 347 6.89 -16.05 14.69
N ALA A 348 7.17 -16.85 15.72
CA ALA A 348 8.10 -16.46 16.78
C ALA A 348 9.52 -16.17 16.24
N LYS A 349 10.07 -17.03 15.36
CA LYS A 349 11.43 -16.81 14.82
C LYS A 349 11.53 -15.48 14.08
N PHE A 350 10.53 -15.17 13.26
CA PHE A 350 10.47 -13.94 12.48
C PHE A 350 10.35 -12.70 13.38
N LEU A 351 9.39 -12.73 14.32
CA LEU A 351 9.14 -11.62 15.23
C LEU A 351 10.25 -11.40 16.27
N ALA A 352 11.11 -12.40 16.51
CA ALA A 352 12.23 -12.29 17.45
C ALA A 352 13.17 -11.15 17.09
N VAL A 353 13.40 -10.91 15.80
CA VAL A 353 14.31 -9.85 15.32
C VAL A 353 13.77 -8.48 15.70
N PHE A 354 12.46 -8.25 15.54
CA PHE A 354 11.83 -6.99 15.91
C PHE A 354 11.91 -6.75 17.42
N VAL A 355 11.66 -7.79 18.23
CA VAL A 355 11.73 -7.66 19.70
C VAL A 355 13.16 -7.50 20.20
N GLU A 356 14.14 -8.17 19.59
CA GLU A 356 15.56 -7.97 19.88
C GLU A 356 15.95 -6.50 19.67
N VAL A 357 15.50 -5.90 18.56
CA VAL A 357 15.86 -4.52 18.21
C VAL A 357 15.08 -3.51 19.04
N PHE A 358 13.75 -3.60 19.09
CA PHE A 358 12.91 -2.57 19.69
C PHE A 358 12.66 -2.77 21.18
N GLY A 359 12.70 -4.01 21.66
CA GLY A 359 12.45 -4.35 23.05
C GLY A 359 11.06 -4.94 23.29
N LYS A 360 10.90 -5.59 24.45
CA LYS A 360 9.63 -6.19 24.89
C LYS A 360 8.60 -5.07 25.14
N GLY A 361 7.37 -5.25 24.67
CA GLY A 361 6.29 -4.27 24.82
C GLY A 361 6.29 -3.14 23.78
N ASN A 362 7.28 -3.13 22.88
CA ASN A 362 7.41 -2.12 21.83
C ASN A 362 6.99 -2.63 20.45
N VAL A 363 6.60 -3.91 20.33
CA VAL A 363 6.28 -4.55 19.05
C VAL A 363 4.84 -5.07 19.10
N GLU A 364 4.03 -4.61 18.15
CA GLU A 364 2.70 -5.16 17.91
C GLU A 364 2.50 -5.47 16.43
N VAL A 365 1.62 -6.43 16.16
CA VAL A 365 1.41 -6.99 14.84
C VAL A 365 -0.07 -6.92 14.50
N LEU A 366 -0.39 -6.44 13.31
CA LEU A 366 -1.72 -6.51 12.72
C LEU A 366 -1.68 -7.45 11.52
N GLU A 367 -2.40 -8.56 11.61
CA GLU A 367 -2.57 -9.58 10.57
C GLU A 367 -3.89 -9.29 9.82
N PHE A 368 -3.83 -9.15 8.50
CA PHE A 368 -4.99 -8.90 7.62
C PHE A 368 -4.87 -9.62 6.26
N GLY A 369 -5.99 -9.68 5.54
CA GLY A 369 -6.08 -10.32 4.22
C GLY A 369 -6.29 -11.83 4.25
N ALA A 370 -6.56 -12.40 3.08
CA ALA A 370 -6.56 -13.84 2.85
C ALA A 370 -5.12 -14.40 2.81
N THR A 371 -4.95 -15.72 2.60
CA THR A 371 -3.62 -16.36 2.62
C THR A 371 -2.90 -16.17 1.27
N PRO A 372 -1.61 -15.76 1.22
CA PRO A 372 -0.72 -15.48 2.34
C PRO A 372 -1.11 -14.19 3.07
N ALA A 373 -1.14 -14.28 4.41
CA ALA A 373 -1.52 -13.14 5.24
C ALA A 373 -0.54 -11.98 5.03
N GLN A 374 -1.12 -10.79 4.92
CA GLN A 374 -0.39 -9.54 5.00
C GLN A 374 -0.31 -9.07 6.44
N VAL A 375 0.80 -8.43 6.78
CA VAL A 375 1.12 -8.06 8.15
C VAL A 375 1.70 -6.67 8.21
N ALA A 376 1.08 -5.82 9.04
CA ALA A 376 1.72 -4.61 9.53
C ALA A 376 2.38 -4.89 10.89
N ILE A 377 3.69 -4.69 10.99
CA ILE A 377 4.39 -4.73 12.28
C ILE A 377 4.66 -3.29 12.68
N VAL A 378 4.10 -2.85 13.80
CA VAL A 378 4.41 -1.54 14.36
C VAL A 378 5.39 -1.72 15.50
N CYS A 379 6.50 -1.00 15.41
CA CYS A 379 7.51 -0.93 16.45
C CYS A 379 7.66 0.50 16.95
N SER A 380 7.53 0.72 18.26
CA SER A 380 7.69 2.03 18.88
C SER A 380 9.04 2.18 19.57
N ALA A 381 9.52 3.42 19.68
CA ALA A 381 10.75 3.72 20.42
C ALA A 381 10.61 3.44 21.93
N THR A 382 9.41 3.64 22.48
CA THR A 382 9.05 3.35 23.88
C THR A 382 7.94 2.31 24.00
N PRO A 383 7.81 1.61 25.13
CA PRO A 383 6.73 0.64 25.34
C PRO A 383 5.35 1.25 25.10
N VAL A 384 4.48 0.51 24.41
CA VAL A 384 3.09 0.90 24.22
C VAL A 384 2.25 0.28 25.32
N ALA A 385 1.42 1.09 25.98
CA ALA A 385 0.51 0.62 27.01
C ALA A 385 -0.37 -0.52 26.51
N GLU A 386 -0.54 -1.57 27.31
CA GLU A 386 -1.39 -2.70 26.94
C GLU A 386 -2.86 -2.31 26.85
N ILE A 387 -3.57 -2.82 25.85
CA ILE A 387 -4.99 -2.56 25.66
C ILE A 387 -5.74 -3.85 25.37
N SER A 388 -7.00 -3.91 25.79
CA SER A 388 -7.93 -4.98 25.46
C SER A 388 -8.42 -4.88 24.00
N LYS A 389 -9.06 -5.95 23.52
CA LYS A 389 -9.74 -5.96 22.22
C LYS A 389 -10.82 -4.86 22.13
N ASP A 390 -11.57 -4.63 23.21
CA ASP A 390 -12.65 -3.63 23.22
C ASP A 390 -12.10 -2.22 23.20
N GLN A 391 -11.00 -1.96 23.91
CA GLN A 391 -10.23 -0.73 23.82
C GLN A 391 -9.68 -0.48 22.41
N MET A 392 -9.15 -1.52 21.74
CA MET A 392 -8.66 -1.42 20.37
C MET A 392 -9.78 -1.10 19.38
N ASN A 393 -10.93 -1.76 19.52
CA ASN A 393 -12.11 -1.48 18.69
C ASN A 393 -12.68 -0.07 18.98
N SER A 394 -12.66 0.38 20.24
CA SER A 394 -13.06 1.74 20.62
C SER A 394 -12.13 2.77 19.97
N LEU A 395 -10.82 2.56 20.02
CA LEU A 395 -9.83 3.42 19.38
C LEU A 395 -10.02 3.50 17.86
N ALA A 396 -10.18 2.34 17.21
CA ALA A 396 -10.47 2.28 15.78
C ALA A 396 -11.75 3.06 15.44
N TYR A 397 -12.80 2.90 16.25
CA TYR A 397 -14.06 3.61 16.07
C TYR A 397 -13.95 5.13 16.28
N THR A 398 -13.18 5.59 17.27
CA THR A 398 -12.90 7.01 17.47
C THR A 398 -12.18 7.60 16.27
N MET A 399 -11.21 6.89 15.69
CA MET A 399 -10.53 7.36 14.47
C MET A 399 -11.51 7.59 13.31
N CYS A 400 -12.51 6.71 13.16
CA CYS A 400 -13.56 6.88 12.15
C CYS A 400 -14.44 8.13 12.37
N ARG A 401 -14.44 8.72 13.56
CA ARG A 401 -15.33 9.80 13.98
C ARG A 401 -14.63 11.12 14.30
N CYS A 402 -13.31 11.18 14.17
CA CYS A 402 -12.59 12.40 14.49
C CYS A 402 -12.91 13.47 13.43
N ASP A 403 -13.61 14.55 13.81
CA ASP A 403 -14.10 15.58 12.89
C ASP A 403 -12.97 16.36 12.18
N ASP A 404 -11.80 16.52 12.82
CA ASP A 404 -10.58 17.10 12.21
C ASP A 404 -10.03 16.18 11.09
N LEU A 405 -10.09 14.87 11.33
CA LEU A 405 -9.89 13.85 10.30
C LEU A 405 -11.10 13.73 9.38
N ALA A 406 -12.29 14.23 9.74
CA ALA A 406 -13.52 14.12 8.97
C ALA A 406 -13.74 15.25 7.97
N ALA A 407 -13.14 16.42 8.19
CA ALA A 407 -12.86 17.36 7.10
C ALA A 407 -12.01 16.70 5.99
N HIS A 408 -11.28 15.64 6.37
CA HIS A 408 -10.56 14.70 5.50
C HIS A 408 -11.23 13.29 5.52
N ALA A 409 -12.51 13.10 5.89
CA ALA A 409 -13.10 11.75 6.02
C ALA A 409 -13.39 11.11 4.66
N ASP A 410 -13.71 11.94 3.66
CA ASP A 410 -13.73 11.47 2.27
C ASP A 410 -12.32 11.04 1.84
N ALA A 411 -11.30 11.61 2.49
CA ALA A 411 -9.91 11.35 2.26
C ALA A 411 -9.53 9.96 2.77
N LEU A 412 -9.37 9.80 4.08
CA LEU A 412 -9.19 8.49 4.67
C LEU A 412 -10.58 7.93 4.91
N CYS A 413 -11.10 7.15 3.95
CA CYS A 413 -12.28 6.32 4.15
C CYS A 413 -12.06 5.28 5.28
N PHE A 414 -12.03 5.77 6.52
CA PHE A 414 -11.99 5.02 7.77
C PHE A 414 -13.30 4.28 8.03
N VAL A 415 -14.30 4.41 7.16
CA VAL A 415 -15.64 3.87 7.36
C VAL A 415 -15.63 2.33 7.47
N THR A 416 -14.62 1.66 6.90
CA THR A 416 -14.37 0.24 7.20
C THR A 416 -13.81 0.13 8.62
N LYS A 417 -14.64 -0.34 9.56
CA LYS A 417 -14.19 -0.56 10.94
C LYS A 417 -13.03 -1.54 10.91
N LEU A 418 -11.85 -1.10 11.34
CA LEU A 418 -10.80 -2.03 11.72
C LEU A 418 -11.32 -2.84 12.91
N PHE A 419 -11.90 -4.01 12.60
CA PHE A 419 -12.54 -4.84 13.58
C PHE A 419 -11.59 -5.96 13.95
N VAL A 420 -11.03 -5.84 15.15
CA VAL A 420 -10.19 -6.89 15.70
C VAL A 420 -11.09 -8.08 16.03
N THR A 421 -11.00 -9.14 15.24
CA THR A 421 -11.77 -10.37 15.45
C THR A 421 -11.21 -11.20 16.60
N GLY A 422 -9.90 -11.16 16.78
CA GLY A 422 -9.21 -11.81 17.88
C GLY A 422 -7.80 -11.28 18.05
N HIS A 423 -7.15 -11.74 19.13
CA HIS A 423 -5.72 -11.57 19.31
C HIS A 423 -5.11 -12.89 19.76
N LYS A 424 -3.88 -13.14 19.36
CA LYS A 424 -3.05 -14.21 19.89
C LYS A 424 -1.78 -13.60 20.47
N SER A 425 -1.30 -14.21 21.54
CA SER A 425 0.02 -13.90 22.09
C SER A 425 1.02 -14.91 21.55
N VAL A 426 2.03 -14.42 20.83
CA VAL A 426 3.18 -15.27 20.44
C VAL A 426 4.16 -15.28 21.60
N LYS A 427 4.31 -16.43 22.26
CA LYS A 427 5.23 -16.62 23.39
C LYS A 427 6.65 -16.83 22.89
N PHE A 428 7.58 -16.11 23.50
CA PHE A 428 9.01 -16.29 23.30
C PHE A 428 9.63 -16.86 24.56
N MET A 429 10.50 -17.86 24.42
CA MET A 429 11.36 -18.30 25.52
C MET A 429 12.66 -17.49 25.45
N GLY A 430 12.93 -16.70 26.49
CA GLY A 430 14.23 -16.04 26.62
C GLY A 430 15.36 -17.07 26.70
N GLY A 431 16.49 -16.82 26.04
CA GLY A 431 17.68 -17.67 26.12
C GLY A 431 18.48 -17.55 27.42
N GLY A 432 18.00 -16.76 28.39
CA GLY A 432 18.63 -16.55 29.69
C GLY A 432 18.23 -17.59 30.74
N SER A 433 18.95 -17.61 31.87
CA SER A 433 18.67 -18.48 33.02
C SER A 433 17.31 -18.22 33.67
N ASP A 434 16.76 -17.01 33.49
CA ASP A 434 15.39 -16.68 33.82
C ASP A 434 14.47 -16.96 32.64
N LYS A 435 13.46 -17.79 32.89
CA LYS A 435 12.38 -18.19 31.95
C LYS A 435 11.42 -17.02 31.67
N ASP A 436 11.95 -15.86 31.36
CA ASP A 436 11.17 -14.68 31.03
C ASP A 436 10.46 -14.91 29.70
N THR A 437 9.21 -15.38 29.79
CA THR A 437 8.32 -15.44 28.65
C THR A 437 7.74 -14.06 28.41
N PHE A 438 7.84 -13.57 27.18
CA PHE A 438 7.12 -12.37 26.75
C PHE A 438 6.21 -12.68 25.56
N ASN A 439 5.19 -11.84 25.40
CA ASN A 439 4.17 -11.98 24.37
C ASN A 439 4.28 -10.84 23.37
N VAL A 440 4.31 -11.17 22.08
CA VAL A 440 3.98 -10.20 21.03
C VAL A 440 2.48 -10.32 20.74
N ARG A 441 1.78 -9.18 20.81
CA ARG A 441 0.37 -9.10 20.45
C ARG A 441 0.22 -9.17 18.94
N VAL A 442 -0.53 -10.16 18.47
CA VAL A 442 -0.94 -10.27 17.07
C VAL A 442 -2.44 -10.10 17.01
N TRP A 443 -2.87 -8.97 16.47
CA TRP A 443 -4.26 -8.61 16.21
C TRP A 443 -4.67 -9.20 14.86
N LYS A 444 -5.84 -9.84 14.79
CA LYS A 444 -6.42 -10.29 13.53
C LYS A 444 -7.54 -9.35 13.10
N CYS A 445 -7.39 -8.73 11.94
CA CYS A 445 -8.51 -8.08 11.28
C CYS A 445 -9.32 -9.11 10.50
N GLY A 446 -10.63 -9.11 10.71
CA GLY A 446 -11.54 -9.85 9.83
C GLY A 446 -12.00 -8.97 8.67
N ALA A 447 -12.37 -9.59 7.56
CA ALA A 447 -13.37 -9.00 6.68
C ALA A 447 -14.71 -8.93 7.47
N LEU A 448 -15.38 -7.78 7.44
CA LEU A 448 -16.69 -7.60 8.10
C LEU A 448 -17.80 -8.45 7.46
#